data_AF-A0A964NLN3-F1
#
_entry.id   AF-A0A964NLN3-F1
#
_cell.length_a   1.000
_cell.length_b   1.000
_cell.length_c   1.000
_cell.angle_alpha   90.00
_cell.angle_beta   90.00
_cell.angle_gamma   90.00
#
_symmetry.space_group_name_H-M   'P 1'
#
loop_
_entity.id
_entity.type
_entity.pdbx_description
1 polymer ?
#
loop_
_entity_poly.entity_id
_entity_poly.type
_entity_poly.pdbx_seq_one_letter_code
_entity_poly.pdbx_strand_id
1 'polypeptide(L)'
;MNLDKLLDLLACPVTGESLLFEPTGKDEGLLTSAAGQVYPVIGGVPRLLPPDLLGPFLRGAYPEVLKREPRLAAALRDAPEPEPEVLETLIAYSHQHLDLKDDLLLIDDWRLTWDRFQPGSSPESYSGRVVLEAGCGEGRHAYLVAPHASILVGLDLSRGVELSRLRDQSPTSFYVQADLRRPPFKPGVFDAFYSNGVLHHTPVPAESFAACARLLRVGGKANIWVYGLEEMRLTYRLSHLTWLRPLTGRLPKRAQEALAVGMTAALEVGLWAPTRGLYGLGMTSLAERLPYHDAASRDFKYKKRRMFDRLNPPITFYPTQTELRGWYDGFDEVVVTNADGQGWAVSGLKSKRL
;
A
#
# COMPACT_ATOMS: atom_id res chain seq x y z
N MET A 1 12.77 -2.29 -20.21
CA MET A 1 13.00 -2.78 -18.83
C MET A 1 13.65 -4.17 -18.88
N ASN A 2 14.65 -4.47 -18.04
CA ASN A 2 15.14 -5.86 -17.87
C ASN A 2 14.29 -6.52 -16.77
N LEU A 3 13.31 -7.33 -17.17
CA LEU A 3 12.43 -8.06 -16.25
C LEU A 3 13.07 -9.33 -15.70
N ASP A 4 14.24 -9.74 -16.21
CA ASP A 4 14.82 -11.07 -15.94
C ASP A 4 14.97 -11.31 -14.43
N LYS A 5 15.50 -10.32 -13.72
CA LYS A 5 15.65 -10.38 -12.25
C LYS A 5 14.32 -10.49 -11.51
N LEU A 6 13.26 -9.87 -12.02
CA LEU A 6 11.92 -9.97 -11.43
C LEU A 6 11.29 -11.33 -11.75
N LEU A 7 11.45 -11.84 -12.96
CA LEU A 7 10.90 -13.14 -13.39
C LEU A 7 11.39 -14.30 -12.51
N ASP A 8 12.63 -14.23 -12.03
CA ASP A 8 13.17 -15.21 -11.10
C ASP A 8 12.42 -15.25 -9.76
N LEU A 9 11.83 -14.13 -9.35
CA LEU A 9 11.05 -14.00 -8.10
C LEU A 9 9.57 -14.36 -8.30
N LEU A 10 9.03 -14.15 -9.50
CA LEU A 10 7.60 -14.26 -9.78
C LEU A 10 7.08 -15.69 -9.83
N ALA A 11 5.82 -15.84 -9.43
CA ALA A 11 5.01 -17.04 -9.61
C ALA A 11 3.58 -16.62 -9.99
N CYS A 12 2.87 -17.49 -10.71
CA CYS A 12 1.47 -17.30 -11.06
C CYS A 12 0.63 -17.18 -9.77
N PRO A 13 -0.16 -16.12 -9.58
CA PRO A 13 -0.96 -15.93 -8.36
C PRO A 13 -2.09 -16.96 -8.19
N VAL A 14 -2.43 -17.70 -9.26
CA VAL A 14 -3.47 -18.74 -9.24
C VAL A 14 -2.87 -20.14 -9.07
N THR A 15 -1.79 -20.45 -9.79
CA THR A 15 -1.24 -21.82 -9.86
C THR A 15 0.08 -22.01 -9.12
N GLY A 16 0.79 -20.92 -8.78
CA GLY A 16 2.13 -20.96 -8.19
C GLY A 16 3.24 -21.33 -9.18
N GLU A 17 2.92 -21.54 -10.46
CA GLU A 17 3.88 -21.89 -11.50
C GLU A 17 4.78 -20.72 -11.90
N SER A 18 5.95 -20.99 -12.47
CA SER A 18 6.77 -19.97 -13.12
C SER A 18 6.01 -19.30 -14.28
N LEU A 19 6.33 -18.03 -14.52
CA LEU A 19 5.76 -17.24 -15.62
C LEU A 19 6.80 -17.03 -16.71
N LEU A 20 6.37 -17.11 -17.97
CA LEU A 20 7.17 -16.78 -19.15
C LEU A 20 6.76 -15.40 -19.66
N PHE A 21 7.74 -14.54 -19.99
CA PHE A 21 7.47 -13.21 -20.53
C PHE A 21 7.62 -13.19 -22.05
N GLU A 22 6.55 -12.78 -22.72
CA GLU A 22 6.47 -12.56 -24.17
C GLU A 22 6.31 -11.05 -24.43
N PRO A 23 7.36 -10.34 -24.88
CA PRO A 23 7.26 -8.91 -25.15
C PRO A 23 6.38 -8.64 -26.38
N THR A 24 5.45 -7.68 -26.25
CA THR A 24 4.58 -7.23 -27.35
C THR A 24 4.88 -5.79 -27.77
N GLY A 25 5.72 -5.07 -27.01
CA GLY A 25 6.14 -3.72 -27.32
C GLY A 25 7.16 -3.18 -26.30
N LYS A 26 7.48 -1.89 -26.40
CA LYS A 26 8.36 -1.24 -25.43
C LYS A 26 7.65 -1.17 -24.08
N ASP A 27 8.21 -1.85 -23.08
CA ASP A 27 7.66 -1.96 -21.72
C ASP A 27 6.24 -2.58 -21.70
N GLU A 28 5.87 -3.31 -22.75
CA GLU A 28 4.58 -4.01 -22.90
C GLU A 28 4.83 -5.51 -23.17
N GLY A 29 3.93 -6.37 -22.70
CA GLY A 29 4.02 -7.80 -23.00
C GLY A 29 3.00 -8.63 -22.25
N LEU A 30 3.14 -9.95 -22.36
CA LEU A 30 2.31 -10.93 -21.67
C LEU A 30 3.18 -11.82 -20.79
N LEU A 31 2.66 -12.15 -19.60
CA LEU A 31 3.18 -13.20 -18.74
C LEU A 31 2.24 -14.39 -18.82
N THR A 32 2.78 -15.57 -19.12
CA THR A 32 1.99 -16.80 -19.30
C THR A 32 2.46 -17.90 -18.35
N SER A 33 1.51 -18.63 -17.74
CA SER A 33 1.81 -19.85 -16.95
C SER A 33 1.66 -21.10 -17.81
N ALA A 34 2.25 -22.22 -17.37
CA ALA A 34 2.10 -23.52 -18.04
C ALA A 34 0.62 -23.97 -18.09
N ALA A 35 -0.15 -23.68 -17.03
CA ALA A 35 -1.59 -23.88 -16.99
C ALA A 35 -2.42 -22.90 -17.84
N GLY A 36 -1.77 -22.03 -18.63
CA GLY A 36 -2.45 -21.13 -19.56
C GLY A 36 -3.03 -19.86 -18.93
N GLN A 37 -2.65 -19.51 -17.70
CA GLN A 37 -2.98 -18.19 -17.14
C GLN A 37 -2.21 -17.10 -17.91
N VAL A 38 -2.86 -15.97 -18.19
CA VAL A 38 -2.29 -14.87 -18.96
C VAL A 38 -2.46 -13.55 -18.22
N TYR A 39 -1.38 -12.80 -18.08
CA TYR A 39 -1.36 -11.50 -17.40
C TYR A 39 -0.64 -10.45 -18.25
N PRO A 40 -1.17 -9.24 -18.42
CA PRO A 40 -0.48 -8.21 -19.18
C PRO A 40 0.61 -7.51 -18.35
N VAL A 41 1.67 -7.09 -19.02
CA VAL A 41 2.62 -6.07 -18.55
C VAL A 41 2.26 -4.79 -19.29
N ILE A 42 1.87 -3.74 -18.55
CA ILE A 42 1.41 -2.46 -19.11
C ILE A 42 2.27 -1.34 -18.55
N GLY A 43 2.92 -0.56 -19.42
CA GLY A 43 3.82 0.53 -19.01
C GLY A 43 4.96 0.07 -18.10
N GLY A 44 5.41 -1.17 -18.28
CA GLY A 44 6.43 -1.82 -17.49
C GLY A 44 5.97 -2.28 -16.10
N VAL A 45 4.66 -2.35 -15.86
CA VAL A 45 4.07 -2.87 -14.62
C VAL A 45 3.35 -4.19 -14.91
N PRO A 46 3.84 -5.33 -14.40
CA PRO A 46 3.10 -6.59 -14.43
C PRO A 46 1.77 -6.49 -13.66
N ARG A 47 0.68 -6.91 -14.30
CA ARG A 47 -0.68 -6.89 -13.75
C ARG A 47 -1.11 -8.28 -13.33
N LEU A 48 -0.54 -8.76 -12.22
CA LEU A 48 -0.69 -10.12 -11.70
C LEU A 48 -1.85 -10.22 -10.70
N LEU A 49 -3.02 -9.70 -11.11
CA LEU A 49 -4.26 -9.83 -10.37
C LEU A 49 -4.93 -11.18 -10.69
N PRO A 50 -5.57 -11.85 -9.71
CA PRO A 50 -6.46 -12.97 -9.98
C PRO A 50 -7.53 -12.64 -11.05
N PRO A 51 -8.03 -13.62 -11.84
CA PRO A 51 -8.95 -13.36 -12.95
C PRO A 51 -10.20 -12.55 -12.58
N ASP A 52 -10.76 -12.79 -11.40
CA ASP A 52 -11.92 -12.08 -10.83
C ASP A 52 -11.68 -10.58 -10.64
N LEU A 53 -10.44 -10.18 -10.36
CA LEU A 53 -10.06 -8.76 -10.25
C LEU A 53 -9.51 -8.21 -11.56
N LEU A 54 -8.75 -9.01 -12.31
CA LEU A 54 -8.09 -8.59 -13.54
C LEU A 54 -9.10 -8.21 -14.63
N GLY A 55 -10.16 -9.01 -14.80
CA GLY A 55 -11.20 -8.75 -15.80
C GLY A 55 -11.89 -7.39 -15.62
N PRO A 56 -12.55 -7.14 -14.47
CA PRO A 56 -13.17 -5.84 -14.18
C PRO A 56 -12.18 -4.68 -14.25
N PHE A 57 -10.96 -4.85 -13.73
CA PHE A 57 -9.91 -3.85 -13.80
C PHE A 57 -9.58 -3.46 -15.24
N LEU A 58 -9.28 -4.43 -16.11
CA LEU A 58 -8.93 -4.15 -17.49
C LEU A 58 -10.10 -3.54 -18.26
N ARG A 59 -11.33 -4.01 -18.05
CA ARG A 59 -12.52 -3.41 -18.68
C ARG A 59 -12.70 -1.94 -18.31
N GLY A 60 -12.38 -1.56 -17.07
CA GLY A 60 -12.53 -0.19 -16.59
C GLY A 60 -11.35 0.73 -16.93
N ALA A 61 -10.11 0.24 -16.76
CA ALA A 61 -8.91 1.08 -16.84
C ALA A 61 -8.12 0.94 -18.15
N TYR A 62 -8.19 -0.23 -18.80
CA TYR A 62 -7.41 -0.57 -20.00
C TYR A 62 -8.21 -1.38 -21.04
N PRO A 63 -9.42 -0.93 -21.44
CA PRO A 63 -10.28 -1.71 -22.33
C PRO A 63 -9.64 -1.97 -23.70
N GLU A 64 -8.73 -1.11 -24.13
CA GLU A 64 -7.93 -1.26 -25.34
C GLU A 64 -6.93 -2.41 -25.28
N VAL A 65 -6.44 -2.83 -24.11
CA VAL A 65 -5.56 -4.00 -23.98
C VAL A 65 -6.34 -5.28 -24.31
N LEU A 66 -7.57 -5.41 -23.82
CA LEU A 66 -8.45 -6.55 -24.13
C LEU A 66 -8.77 -6.65 -25.63
N LYS A 67 -8.87 -5.52 -26.33
CA LYS A 67 -9.09 -5.49 -27.78
C LYS A 67 -7.88 -5.96 -28.58
N ARG A 68 -6.68 -5.67 -28.09
CA ARG A 68 -5.40 -5.99 -28.76
C ARG A 68 -4.93 -7.41 -28.48
N GLU A 69 -5.33 -7.98 -27.34
CA GLU A 69 -4.87 -9.29 -26.86
C GLU A 69 -6.01 -10.31 -26.75
N PRO A 70 -6.41 -10.99 -27.85
CA PRO A 70 -7.51 -11.95 -27.86
C PRO A 70 -7.30 -13.12 -26.89
N ARG A 71 -6.05 -13.55 -26.66
CA ARG A 71 -5.72 -14.60 -25.69
C ARG A 71 -6.10 -14.20 -24.27
N LEU A 72 -5.75 -12.97 -23.88
CA LEU A 72 -6.10 -12.41 -22.57
C LEU A 72 -7.62 -12.22 -22.45
N ALA A 73 -8.27 -11.69 -23.49
CA ALA A 73 -9.72 -11.53 -23.50
C ALA A 73 -10.47 -12.87 -23.39
N ALA A 74 -9.97 -13.93 -24.03
CA ALA A 74 -10.51 -15.27 -23.91
C ALA A 74 -10.32 -15.84 -22.49
N ALA A 75 -9.14 -15.69 -21.90
CA ALA A 75 -8.83 -16.16 -20.55
C ALA A 75 -9.69 -15.50 -19.45
N LEU A 76 -10.18 -14.28 -19.70
CA LEU A 76 -10.98 -13.50 -18.74
C LEU A 76 -12.48 -13.50 -19.02
N ARG A 77 -12.95 -14.25 -20.02
CA ARG A 77 -14.36 -14.28 -20.43
C ARG A 77 -15.27 -14.81 -19.32
N ASP A 78 -14.85 -15.91 -18.71
CA ASP A 78 -15.60 -16.65 -17.71
C ASP A 78 -14.99 -16.48 -16.30
N ALA A 79 -14.28 -15.35 -16.09
CA ALA A 79 -13.71 -15.03 -14.78
C ALA A 79 -14.84 -14.88 -13.73
N PRO A 80 -14.64 -15.37 -12.50
CA PRO A 80 -15.63 -15.23 -11.45
C PRO A 80 -15.84 -13.75 -11.08
N GLU A 81 -16.98 -13.43 -10.47
CA GLU A 81 -17.22 -12.11 -9.90
C GLU A 81 -16.32 -11.90 -8.67
N PRO A 82 -15.69 -10.73 -8.52
CA PRO A 82 -14.83 -10.45 -7.36
C PRO A 82 -15.66 -10.20 -6.09
N GLU A 83 -15.02 -10.40 -4.94
CA GLU A 83 -15.51 -9.87 -3.67
C GLU A 83 -15.71 -8.34 -3.80
N PRO A 84 -16.93 -7.81 -3.59
CA PRO A 84 -17.24 -6.40 -3.83
C PRO A 84 -16.33 -5.44 -3.07
N GLU A 85 -16.00 -5.77 -1.82
CA GLU A 85 -15.16 -4.94 -0.95
C GLU A 85 -13.72 -4.87 -1.46
N VAL A 86 -13.21 -5.94 -2.08
CA VAL A 86 -11.85 -5.99 -2.65
C VAL A 86 -11.78 -5.19 -3.95
N LEU A 87 -12.80 -5.32 -4.81
CA LEU A 87 -12.91 -4.52 -6.02
C LEU A 87 -13.05 -3.03 -5.67
N GLU A 88 -13.88 -2.69 -4.67
CA GLU A 88 -14.03 -1.31 -4.23
C GLU A 88 -12.74 -0.76 -3.62
N THR A 89 -11.99 -1.58 -2.88
CA THR A 89 -10.66 -1.23 -2.37
C THR A 89 -9.70 -0.89 -3.52
N LEU A 90 -9.63 -1.73 -4.56
CA LEU A 90 -8.82 -1.46 -5.76
C LEU A 90 -9.19 -0.11 -6.39
N ILE A 91 -10.48 0.14 -6.61
CA ILE A 91 -10.98 1.37 -7.24
C ILE A 91 -10.69 2.59 -6.37
N ALA A 92 -11.00 2.49 -5.07
CA ALA A 92 -10.87 3.57 -4.10
C ALA A 92 -9.41 4.05 -3.96
N TYR A 93 -8.47 3.12 -3.79
CA TYR A 93 -7.05 3.47 -3.69
C TYR A 93 -6.46 3.93 -5.03
N SER A 94 -6.93 3.38 -6.16
CA SER A 94 -6.51 3.86 -7.48
C SER A 94 -6.90 5.33 -7.69
N HIS A 95 -8.12 5.71 -7.32
CA HIS A 95 -8.59 7.10 -7.37
C HIS A 95 -7.76 8.00 -6.45
N GLN A 96 -7.51 7.56 -5.21
CA GLN A 96 -6.70 8.30 -4.26
C GLN A 96 -5.27 8.57 -4.76
N HIS A 97 -4.64 7.61 -5.41
CA HIS A 97 -3.28 7.79 -5.93
C HIS A 97 -3.24 8.61 -7.22
N LEU A 98 -4.17 8.37 -8.15
CA LEU A 98 -4.09 8.94 -9.49
C LEU A 98 -4.83 10.27 -9.66
N ASP A 99 -5.94 10.47 -8.96
CA ASP A 99 -6.79 11.65 -9.15
C ASP A 99 -6.56 12.70 -8.05
N LEU A 100 -6.17 12.27 -6.85
CA LEU A 100 -5.83 13.16 -5.72
C LEU A 100 -4.31 13.34 -5.56
N LYS A 101 -3.56 13.30 -6.66
CA LYS A 101 -2.09 13.45 -6.68
C LYS A 101 -1.67 14.69 -5.88
N ASP A 102 -0.72 14.51 -4.99
CA ASP A 102 0.04 15.63 -4.43
C ASP A 102 1.08 16.10 -5.46
N ASP A 103 1.71 17.24 -5.20
CA ASP A 103 3.00 17.56 -5.83
C ASP A 103 4.07 16.79 -5.04
N LEU A 104 4.53 15.68 -5.62
CA LEU A 104 5.09 14.50 -4.94
C LEU A 104 6.57 14.60 -4.53
N LEU A 105 7.00 15.74 -4.00
CA LEU A 105 8.43 16.01 -3.79
C LEU A 105 8.81 16.38 -2.35
N LEU A 106 7.98 16.05 -1.36
CA LEU A 106 8.36 16.23 0.04
C LEU A 106 8.98 14.94 0.60
N ILE A 107 10.21 14.63 0.17
CA ILE A 107 11.01 13.50 0.70
C ILE A 107 11.08 13.55 2.23
N ASP A 108 11.16 14.74 2.81
CA ASP A 108 11.15 14.93 4.27
C ASP A 108 9.87 14.38 4.90
N ASP A 109 8.72 14.51 4.25
CA ASP A 109 7.46 13.92 4.73
C ASP A 109 7.50 12.38 4.68
N TRP A 110 8.17 11.82 3.67
CA TRP A 110 8.32 10.36 3.55
C TRP A 110 9.24 9.81 4.63
N ARG A 111 10.33 10.52 4.96
CA ARG A 111 11.21 10.16 6.08
C ARG A 111 10.49 10.28 7.43
N LEU A 112 9.76 11.38 7.65
CA LEU A 112 8.98 11.57 8.88
C LEU A 112 7.92 10.47 9.06
N THR A 113 7.24 10.07 7.98
CA THR A 113 6.26 8.98 8.04
C THR A 113 6.93 7.62 8.22
N TRP A 114 8.11 7.39 7.64
CA TRP A 114 8.91 6.20 7.90
C TRP A 114 9.26 6.08 9.39
N ASP A 115 9.89 7.12 9.96
CA ASP A 115 10.34 7.10 11.37
C ASP A 115 9.18 6.87 12.33
N ARG A 116 8.00 7.40 11.98
CA ARG A 116 6.76 7.16 12.74
C ARG A 116 6.28 5.72 12.62
N PHE A 117 6.22 5.15 11.42
CA PHE A 117 5.63 3.83 11.17
C PHE A 117 6.59 2.70 11.52
N GLN A 118 7.89 2.96 11.45
CA GLN A 118 8.94 1.97 11.64
C GLN A 118 9.98 2.48 12.66
N PRO A 119 9.55 2.81 13.90
CA PRO A 119 10.42 3.40 14.90
C PRO A 119 11.59 2.49 15.22
N GLY A 120 12.81 3.06 15.24
CA GLY A 120 14.04 2.31 15.49
C GLY A 120 14.56 1.49 14.30
N SER A 121 13.94 1.61 13.13
CA SER A 121 14.48 1.08 11.87
C SER A 121 14.91 2.21 10.94
N SER A 122 15.77 1.89 9.97
CA SER A 122 16.16 2.83 8.92
C SER A 122 16.13 2.17 7.54
N PRO A 123 15.95 2.93 6.45
CA PRO A 123 16.02 2.39 5.09
C PRO A 123 17.34 1.66 4.79
N GLU A 124 18.45 2.08 5.40
CA GLU A 124 19.78 1.47 5.26
C GLU A 124 19.85 0.05 5.84
N SER A 125 18.97 -0.31 6.78
CA SER A 125 18.91 -1.67 7.35
C SER A 125 18.57 -2.75 6.31
N TYR A 126 18.09 -2.33 5.13
CA TYR A 126 17.80 -3.19 3.98
C TYR A 126 18.97 -3.30 3.00
N SER A 127 20.16 -2.81 3.34
CA SER A 127 21.30 -2.80 2.43
C SER A 127 21.66 -4.20 1.92
N GLY A 128 21.77 -4.35 0.60
CA GLY A 128 22.14 -5.61 -0.06
C GLY A 128 21.07 -6.70 -0.06
N ARG A 129 19.87 -6.43 0.46
CA ARG A 129 18.77 -7.40 0.59
C ARG A 129 17.82 -7.37 -0.61
N VAL A 130 17.16 -8.50 -0.86
CA VAL A 130 15.98 -8.62 -1.71
C VAL A 130 14.74 -8.32 -0.86
N VAL A 131 14.06 -7.20 -1.16
CA VAL A 131 13.04 -6.60 -0.29
C VAL A 131 11.70 -6.52 -0.98
N LEU A 132 10.64 -6.87 -0.24
CA LEU A 132 9.25 -6.63 -0.64
C LEU A 132 8.66 -5.46 0.15
N GLU A 133 8.10 -4.47 -0.53
CA GLU A 133 7.12 -3.56 0.06
C GLU A 133 5.71 -4.06 -0.26
N ALA A 134 4.99 -4.47 0.77
CA ALA A 134 3.62 -4.97 0.68
C ALA A 134 2.62 -3.81 0.85
N GLY A 135 2.05 -3.38 -0.28
CA GLY A 135 1.16 -2.22 -0.42
C GLY A 135 1.93 -0.91 -0.62
N CYS A 136 2.76 -0.85 -1.67
CA CYS A 136 3.65 0.28 -1.90
C CYS A 136 2.92 1.57 -2.31
N GLY A 137 1.64 1.49 -2.70
CA GLY A 137 0.87 2.62 -3.24
C GLY A 137 1.65 3.33 -4.34
N GLU A 138 1.94 4.61 -4.13
CA GLU A 138 2.71 5.48 -5.04
C GLU A 138 4.24 5.51 -4.78
N GLY A 139 4.75 4.59 -3.96
CA GLY A 139 6.18 4.30 -3.84
C GLY A 139 6.95 5.22 -2.89
N ARG A 140 6.29 5.83 -1.90
CA ARG A 140 6.93 6.78 -0.96
C ARG A 140 8.06 6.15 -0.16
N HIS A 141 7.80 5.01 0.48
CA HIS A 141 8.79 4.31 1.29
C HIS A 141 9.72 3.45 0.44
N ALA A 142 9.22 2.86 -0.65
CA ALA A 142 10.03 2.23 -1.70
C ALA A 142 11.18 3.13 -2.14
N TYR A 143 10.88 4.40 -2.43
CA TYR A 143 11.89 5.37 -2.87
C TYR A 143 13.02 5.56 -1.85
N LEU A 144 12.73 5.47 -0.55
CA LEU A 144 13.74 5.59 0.50
C LEU A 144 14.61 4.33 0.60
N VAL A 145 14.04 3.15 0.35
CA VAL A 145 14.71 1.84 0.49
C VAL A 145 15.48 1.44 -0.77
N ALA A 146 14.99 1.82 -1.95
CA ALA A 146 15.54 1.45 -3.26
C ALA A 146 17.06 1.67 -3.41
N PRO A 147 17.65 2.79 -2.93
CA PRO A 147 19.09 3.01 -3.05
C PRO A 147 19.95 2.04 -2.23
N HIS A 148 19.37 1.33 -1.27
CA HIS A 148 20.08 0.44 -0.35
C HIS A 148 19.86 -1.04 -0.72
N ALA A 149 18.66 -1.40 -1.16
CA ALA A 149 18.31 -2.78 -1.50
C ALA A 149 19.09 -3.30 -2.72
N SER A 150 19.40 -4.60 -2.74
CA SER A 150 19.95 -5.23 -3.95
C SER A 150 18.86 -5.42 -5.02
N ILE A 151 17.64 -5.75 -4.57
CA ILE A 151 16.41 -5.73 -5.35
C ILE A 151 15.30 -5.22 -4.44
N LEU A 152 14.52 -4.25 -4.91
CA LEU A 152 13.28 -3.82 -4.28
C LEU A 152 12.09 -4.19 -5.17
N VAL A 153 11.08 -4.83 -4.59
CA VAL A 153 9.81 -5.09 -5.25
C VAL A 153 8.69 -4.41 -4.47
N GLY A 154 8.01 -3.44 -5.08
CA GLY A 154 6.79 -2.86 -4.55
C GLY A 154 5.56 -3.56 -5.12
N LEU A 155 4.72 -4.12 -4.26
CA LEU A 155 3.44 -4.72 -4.65
C LEU A 155 2.30 -3.82 -4.17
N ASP A 156 1.30 -3.56 -5.01
CA ASP A 156 0.05 -2.93 -4.57
C ASP A 156 -1.16 -3.47 -5.34
N LEU A 157 -2.34 -3.46 -4.71
CA LEU A 157 -3.59 -3.82 -5.38
C LEU A 157 -4.04 -2.74 -6.38
N SER A 158 -3.78 -1.48 -6.04
CA SER A 158 -4.22 -0.31 -6.78
C SER A 158 -3.31 0.02 -7.96
N ARG A 159 -3.72 1.00 -8.75
CA ARG A 159 -2.91 1.60 -9.82
C ARG A 159 -1.79 2.53 -9.31
N GLY A 160 -1.61 2.67 -8.00
CA GLY A 160 -0.53 3.48 -7.42
C GLY A 160 0.86 3.08 -7.93
N VAL A 161 1.05 1.79 -8.22
CA VAL A 161 2.28 1.23 -8.82
C VAL A 161 2.72 1.88 -10.12
N GLU A 162 1.79 2.49 -10.87
CA GLU A 162 2.13 3.28 -12.06
C GLU A 162 2.93 4.52 -11.69
N LEU A 163 2.55 5.21 -10.60
CA LEU A 163 3.31 6.35 -10.10
C LEU A 163 4.63 5.93 -9.48
N SER A 164 4.67 4.81 -8.77
CA SER A 164 5.90 4.25 -8.24
C SER A 164 6.88 3.96 -9.36
N ARG A 165 6.42 3.26 -10.41
CA ARG A 165 7.21 2.97 -11.61
C ARG A 165 7.66 4.22 -12.34
N LEU A 166 6.82 5.27 -12.42
CA LEU A 166 7.20 6.53 -13.06
C LEU A 166 8.29 7.27 -12.26
N ARG A 167 8.19 7.29 -10.92
CA ARG A 167 9.14 8.00 -10.03
C ARG A 167 10.45 7.28 -9.86
N ASP A 168 10.42 5.96 -9.79
CA ASP A 168 11.60 5.13 -9.60
C ASP A 168 11.88 4.31 -10.87
N GLN A 169 12.96 4.72 -11.54
CA GLN A 169 13.50 4.09 -12.74
C GLN A 169 14.76 3.27 -12.44
N SER A 170 15.03 2.98 -11.16
CA SER A 170 16.18 2.17 -10.76
C SER A 170 16.14 0.80 -11.46
N PRO A 171 17.29 0.29 -11.95
CA PRO A 171 17.37 -1.03 -12.55
C PRO A 171 17.17 -2.18 -11.54
N THR A 172 17.10 -1.87 -10.24
CA THR A 172 16.88 -2.84 -9.16
C THR A 172 15.52 -2.68 -8.47
N SER A 173 14.69 -1.75 -8.92
CA SER A 173 13.34 -1.54 -8.38
C SER A 173 12.29 -2.01 -9.37
N PHE A 174 11.33 -2.80 -8.88
CA PHE A 174 10.25 -3.35 -9.67
C PHE A 174 8.91 -3.09 -8.98
N TYR A 175 7.88 -2.78 -9.75
CA TYR A 175 6.54 -2.54 -9.22
C TYR A 175 5.53 -3.44 -9.91
N VAL A 176 4.73 -4.13 -9.09
CA VAL A 176 3.80 -5.19 -9.54
C VAL A 176 2.42 -4.87 -8.99
N GLN A 177 1.41 -4.89 -9.86
CA GLN A 177 0.03 -4.84 -9.39
C GLN A 177 -0.45 -6.25 -9.02
N ALA A 178 -0.83 -6.47 -7.77
CA ALA A 178 -1.31 -7.77 -7.29
C ALA A 178 -2.10 -7.69 -5.96
N ASP A 179 -2.83 -8.75 -5.63
CA ASP A 179 -3.52 -8.92 -4.34
C ASP A 179 -2.55 -9.51 -3.29
N LEU A 180 -2.40 -8.84 -2.14
CA LEU A 180 -1.56 -9.30 -1.02
C LEU A 180 -2.01 -10.64 -0.42
N ARG A 181 -3.26 -11.06 -0.63
CA ARG A 181 -3.76 -12.38 -0.20
C ARG A 181 -3.26 -13.50 -1.10
N ARG A 182 -2.89 -13.18 -2.35
CA ARG A 182 -2.37 -14.11 -3.37
C ARG A 182 -1.15 -13.49 -4.06
N PRO A 183 -0.08 -13.18 -3.32
CA PRO A 183 1.04 -12.45 -3.87
C PRO A 183 1.79 -13.33 -4.90
N PRO A 184 2.14 -12.79 -6.07
CA PRO A 184 2.62 -13.56 -7.22
C PRO A 184 4.13 -13.82 -7.13
N PHE A 185 4.60 -14.35 -6.00
CA PHE A 185 6.02 -14.59 -5.76
C PHE A 185 6.25 -16.01 -5.24
N LYS A 186 7.41 -16.56 -5.59
CA LYS A 186 7.84 -17.86 -5.08
C LYS A 186 8.05 -17.77 -3.55
N PRO A 187 7.74 -18.83 -2.78
CA PRO A 187 8.02 -18.85 -1.35
C PRO A 187 9.51 -18.71 -1.05
N GLY A 188 9.87 -17.99 0.01
CA GLY A 188 11.25 -17.90 0.49
C GLY A 188 12.23 -17.06 -0.34
N VAL A 189 11.77 -16.21 -1.25
CA VAL A 189 12.65 -15.41 -2.12
C VAL A 189 13.05 -14.04 -1.56
N PHE A 190 12.38 -13.55 -0.52
CA PHE A 190 12.70 -12.25 0.09
C PHE A 190 13.50 -12.40 1.39
N ASP A 191 14.51 -11.53 1.56
CA ASP A 191 15.27 -11.36 2.79
C ASP A 191 14.51 -10.55 3.84
N ALA A 192 13.65 -9.63 3.39
CA ALA A 192 12.82 -8.83 4.24
C ALA A 192 11.55 -8.37 3.52
N PHE A 193 10.48 -8.11 4.27
CA PHE A 193 9.37 -7.33 3.78
C PHE A 193 8.96 -6.28 4.80
N TYR A 194 8.41 -5.18 4.29
CA TYR A 194 7.70 -4.22 5.12
C TYR A 194 6.32 -3.86 4.56
N SER A 195 5.39 -3.50 5.44
CA SER A 195 4.03 -3.08 5.07
C SER A 195 3.56 -1.95 5.97
N ASN A 196 3.38 -0.75 5.41
CA ASN A 196 3.10 0.46 6.17
C ASN A 196 1.69 0.96 5.90
N GLY A 197 0.75 0.64 6.79
CA GLY A 197 -0.59 1.18 6.75
C GLY A 197 -1.53 0.47 5.79
N VAL A 198 -1.29 -0.82 5.52
CA VAL A 198 -1.96 -1.56 4.44
C VAL A 198 -2.73 -2.77 4.96
N LEU A 199 -2.10 -3.66 5.73
CA LEU A 199 -2.68 -4.97 6.06
C LEU A 199 -4.06 -4.88 6.73
N HIS A 200 -4.28 -3.86 7.56
CA HIS A 200 -5.53 -3.63 8.25
C HIS A 200 -6.68 -3.13 7.33
N HIS A 201 -6.39 -2.83 6.07
CA HIS A 201 -7.37 -2.53 5.03
C HIS A 201 -7.71 -3.74 4.15
N THR A 202 -7.18 -4.92 4.45
CA THR A 202 -7.52 -6.16 3.74
C THR A 202 -8.68 -6.89 4.43
N PRO A 203 -9.46 -7.72 3.71
CA PRO A 203 -10.62 -8.43 4.28
C PRO A 203 -10.27 -9.33 5.48
N VAL A 204 -9.13 -10.03 5.41
CA VAL A 204 -8.61 -10.87 6.50
C VAL A 204 -7.14 -10.52 6.74
N PRO A 205 -6.84 -9.53 7.60
CA PRO A 205 -5.48 -9.02 7.80
C PRO A 205 -4.44 -10.08 8.18
N ALA A 206 -4.83 -11.04 9.01
CA ALA A 206 -3.97 -12.16 9.43
C ALA A 206 -3.54 -13.04 8.24
N GLU A 207 -4.47 -13.33 7.32
CA GLU A 207 -4.19 -14.15 6.13
C GLU A 207 -3.31 -13.38 5.14
N SER A 208 -3.55 -12.08 4.95
CA SER A 208 -2.70 -11.21 4.14
C SER A 208 -1.27 -11.14 4.69
N PHE A 209 -1.11 -11.02 6.02
CA PHE A 209 0.19 -11.09 6.67
C PHE A 209 0.84 -12.45 6.44
N ALA A 210 0.12 -13.55 6.68
CA ALA A 210 0.63 -14.90 6.50
C ALA A 210 1.07 -15.16 5.05
N ALA A 211 0.32 -14.65 4.07
CA ALA A 211 0.68 -14.74 2.66
C ALA A 211 2.01 -14.04 2.35
N CYS A 212 2.24 -12.84 2.89
CA CYS A 212 3.52 -12.14 2.79
C CYS A 212 4.64 -12.87 3.54
N ALA A 213 4.35 -13.35 4.75
CA ALA A 213 5.29 -14.07 5.59
C ALA A 213 5.82 -15.36 4.94
N ARG A 214 5.00 -16.07 4.14
CA ARG A 214 5.46 -17.24 3.35
C ARG A 214 6.54 -16.90 2.33
N LEU A 215 6.55 -15.68 1.81
CA LEU A 215 7.54 -15.22 0.83
C LEU A 215 8.92 -14.94 1.44
N LEU A 216 8.99 -14.75 2.76
CA LEU A 216 10.27 -14.61 3.47
C LEU A 216 11.00 -15.95 3.53
N ARG A 217 12.32 -15.91 3.34
CA ARG A 217 13.19 -17.01 3.76
C ARG A 217 13.21 -17.14 5.29
N VAL A 218 13.66 -18.30 5.78
CA VAL A 218 14.00 -18.44 7.21
C VAL A 218 15.16 -17.47 7.54
N GLY A 219 15.06 -16.80 8.67
CA GLY A 219 15.89 -15.67 9.09
C GLY A 219 15.54 -14.34 8.41
N GLY A 220 14.52 -14.30 7.55
CA GLY A 220 14.03 -13.07 6.92
C GLY A 220 13.26 -12.18 7.89
N LYS A 221 13.35 -10.87 7.71
CA LYS A 221 12.72 -9.88 8.62
C LYS A 221 11.36 -9.42 8.10
N ALA A 222 10.34 -9.43 8.96
CA ALA A 222 9.05 -8.80 8.70
C ALA A 222 8.94 -7.52 9.54
N ASN A 223 8.51 -6.43 8.93
CA ASN A 223 8.20 -5.18 9.63
C ASN A 223 6.86 -4.63 9.17
N ILE A 224 5.90 -4.40 10.06
CA ILE A 224 4.59 -3.87 9.66
C ILE A 224 4.19 -2.69 10.54
N TRP A 225 3.37 -1.82 9.98
CA TRP A 225 2.63 -0.83 10.72
C TRP A 225 1.14 -0.90 10.41
N VAL A 226 0.30 -0.97 11.44
CA VAL A 226 -1.16 -1.01 11.31
C VAL A 226 -1.87 -0.12 12.33
N TYR A 227 -3.11 0.29 12.04
CA TYR A 227 -3.93 0.94 13.07
C TYR A 227 -4.21 -0.01 14.24
N GLY A 228 -4.28 0.54 15.44
CA GLY A 228 -4.73 -0.17 16.63
C GLY A 228 -5.48 0.81 17.52
N LEU A 229 -6.71 0.47 17.94
CA LEU A 229 -7.50 1.36 18.82
C LEU A 229 -6.94 1.37 20.25
N GLU A 230 -6.33 0.25 20.65
CA GLU A 230 -5.56 0.14 21.89
C GLU A 230 -4.43 1.17 21.86
N GLU A 231 -4.37 2.02 22.89
CA GLU A 231 -3.35 3.07 23.02
C GLU A 231 -3.34 4.12 21.89
N MET A 232 -4.38 4.17 21.05
CA MET A 232 -4.57 5.27 20.11
C MET A 232 -4.92 6.55 20.86
N ARG A 233 -4.21 7.65 20.58
CA ARG A 233 -4.53 8.96 21.11
C ARG A 233 -5.99 9.31 20.77
N LEU A 234 -6.75 9.76 21.76
CA LEU A 234 -8.18 10.05 21.59
C LEU A 234 -8.44 11.04 20.46
N THR A 235 -7.62 12.09 20.34
CA THR A 235 -7.72 13.07 19.24
C THR A 235 -7.56 12.41 17.89
N TYR A 236 -6.58 11.50 17.73
CA TYR A 236 -6.36 10.71 16.53
C TYR A 236 -7.54 9.81 16.24
N ARG A 237 -7.99 9.04 17.23
CA ARG A 237 -9.15 8.14 17.13
C ARG A 237 -10.42 8.85 16.63
N LEU A 238 -10.73 10.02 17.17
CA LEU A 238 -11.88 10.81 16.75
C LEU A 238 -11.78 11.27 15.28
N SER A 239 -10.57 11.50 14.75
CA SER A 239 -10.41 11.89 13.35
C SER A 239 -10.64 10.79 12.34
N HIS A 240 -10.64 9.52 12.74
CA HIS A 240 -11.01 8.45 11.82
C HIS A 240 -12.49 8.52 11.43
N LEU A 241 -13.29 9.29 12.19
CA LEU A 241 -14.70 9.53 11.91
C LEU A 241 -15.43 8.22 11.64
N THR A 242 -15.07 7.16 12.38
CA THR A 242 -15.51 5.79 12.08
C THR A 242 -17.04 5.68 12.09
N TRP A 243 -17.70 6.51 12.89
CA TRP A 243 -19.17 6.62 12.94
C TRP A 243 -19.81 7.22 11.68
N LEU A 244 -19.06 7.99 10.87
CA LEU A 244 -19.55 8.55 9.60
C LEU A 244 -19.36 7.59 8.42
N ARG A 245 -18.42 6.64 8.52
CA ARG A 245 -18.05 5.73 7.42
C ARG A 245 -19.21 4.94 6.80
N PRO A 246 -20.19 4.42 7.57
CA PRO A 246 -21.35 3.73 6.97
C PRO A 246 -22.16 4.62 6.00
N LEU A 247 -22.12 5.93 6.19
CA LEU A 247 -22.80 6.91 5.35
C LEU A 247 -21.87 7.42 4.23
N THR A 248 -20.66 7.82 4.60
CA THR A 248 -19.73 8.47 3.65
C THR A 248 -19.13 7.49 2.67
N GLY A 249 -18.87 6.25 3.10
CA GLY A 249 -18.26 5.20 2.27
C GLY A 249 -19.12 4.83 1.05
N ARG A 250 -20.44 4.99 1.14
CA ARG A 250 -21.39 4.67 0.04
C ARG A 250 -21.58 5.80 -0.98
N LEU A 251 -21.01 6.97 -0.71
CA LEU A 251 -21.13 8.11 -1.62
C LEU A 251 -20.25 7.91 -2.87
N PRO A 252 -20.67 8.40 -4.04
CA PRO A 252 -19.80 8.47 -5.21
C PRO A 252 -18.50 9.22 -4.87
N LYS A 253 -17.37 8.81 -5.47
CA LYS A 253 -16.05 9.37 -5.12
C LYS A 253 -15.96 10.90 -5.25
N ARG A 254 -16.63 11.49 -6.24
CA ARG A 254 -16.74 12.96 -6.37
C ARG A 254 -17.47 13.63 -5.20
N ALA A 255 -18.48 12.98 -4.63
CA ALA A 255 -19.18 13.48 -3.45
C ALA A 255 -18.33 13.32 -2.18
N GLN A 256 -17.58 12.21 -2.04
CA GLN A 256 -16.59 12.05 -0.97
C GLN A 256 -15.50 13.13 -1.06
N GLU A 257 -15.01 13.44 -2.27
CA GLU A 257 -14.05 14.51 -2.47
C GLU A 257 -14.60 15.88 -2.09
N ALA A 258 -15.82 16.22 -2.52
CA ALA A 258 -16.47 17.48 -2.15
C ALA A 258 -16.65 17.59 -0.62
N LEU A 259 -17.03 16.49 0.05
CA LEU A 259 -17.12 16.43 1.49
C LEU A 259 -15.73 16.64 2.14
N ALA A 260 -14.69 15.98 1.63
CA ALA A 260 -13.33 16.16 2.11
C ALA A 260 -12.85 17.61 1.97
N VAL A 261 -13.16 18.29 0.86
CA VAL A 261 -12.89 19.73 0.66
C VAL A 261 -13.61 20.56 1.72
N GLY A 262 -14.91 20.36 1.91
CA GLY A 262 -15.71 21.13 2.87
C GLY A 262 -15.22 20.96 4.31
N MET A 263 -14.95 19.73 4.72
CA MET A 263 -14.42 19.42 6.05
C MET A 263 -13.01 20.00 6.25
N THR A 264 -12.17 19.94 5.22
CA THR A 264 -10.82 20.52 5.27
C THR A 264 -10.88 22.04 5.39
N ALA A 265 -11.76 22.71 4.63
CA ALA A 265 -11.96 24.16 4.73
C ALA A 265 -12.47 24.57 6.11
N ALA A 266 -13.39 23.81 6.70
CA ALA A 266 -13.87 24.06 8.05
C ALA A 266 -12.74 23.94 9.09
N LEU A 267 -11.90 22.91 9.01
CA LEU A 267 -10.74 22.75 9.90
C LEU A 267 -9.64 23.80 9.64
N GLU A 268 -9.48 24.22 8.39
CA GLU A 268 -8.53 25.26 8.02
C GLU A 268 -8.87 26.58 8.71
N VAL A 269 -10.14 26.97 8.71
CA VAL A 269 -10.61 28.20 9.37
C VAL A 269 -10.71 28.02 10.89
N GLY A 270 -11.28 26.92 11.36
CA GLY A 270 -11.62 26.73 12.77
C GLY A 270 -10.47 26.26 13.66
N LEU A 271 -9.43 25.64 13.09
CA LEU A 271 -8.35 25.01 13.85
C LEU A 271 -6.97 25.44 13.35
N TRP A 272 -6.64 25.23 12.07
CA TRP A 272 -5.27 25.41 11.59
C TRP A 272 -4.86 26.88 11.40
N ALA A 273 -5.75 27.77 10.93
CA ALA A 273 -5.45 29.19 10.83
C ALA A 273 -5.22 29.84 12.23
N PRO A 274 -6.08 29.60 13.25
CA PRO A 274 -5.79 30.01 14.61
C PRO A 274 -4.47 29.45 15.15
N THR A 275 -4.18 28.17 14.90
CA THR A 275 -2.92 27.54 15.32
C THR A 275 -1.70 28.23 14.71
N ARG A 276 -1.74 28.57 13.42
CA ARG A 276 -0.68 29.36 12.76
C ARG A 276 -0.57 30.77 13.34
N GLY A 277 -1.70 31.41 13.69
CA GLY A 277 -1.72 32.68 14.39
C GLY A 277 -0.97 32.61 15.73
N LEU A 278 -1.21 31.56 16.52
CA LEU A 278 -0.50 31.33 17.79
C LEU A 278 1.01 31.17 17.60
N TYR A 279 1.45 30.41 16.59
CA TYR A 279 2.88 30.32 16.26
C TYR A 279 3.47 31.68 15.86
N GLY A 280 2.75 32.46 15.04
CA GLY A 280 3.18 33.80 14.63
C GLY A 280 3.29 34.80 15.79
N LEU A 281 2.51 34.61 16.86
CA LEU A 281 2.58 35.39 18.11
C LEU A 281 3.64 34.87 19.10
N GLY A 282 4.40 33.83 18.75
CA GLY A 282 5.39 33.21 19.65
C GLY A 282 4.78 32.35 20.76
N MET A 283 3.48 32.06 20.70
CA MET A 283 2.76 31.25 21.70
C MET A 283 2.89 29.74 21.43
N THR A 284 4.11 29.26 21.19
CA THR A 284 4.40 27.88 20.72
C THR A 284 3.80 26.82 21.64
N SER A 285 3.97 26.95 22.96
CA SER A 285 3.45 25.98 23.93
C SER A 285 1.91 25.87 23.91
N LEU A 286 1.20 26.96 23.56
CA LEU A 286 -0.26 26.92 23.41
C LEU A 286 -0.65 26.29 22.08
N ALA A 287 0.07 26.60 21.00
CA ALA A 287 -0.17 26.02 19.68
C ALA A 287 0.02 24.49 19.69
N GLU A 288 1.06 23.99 20.35
CA GLU A 288 1.36 22.55 20.45
C GLU A 288 0.34 21.76 21.30
N ARG A 289 -0.49 22.44 22.10
CA ARG A 289 -1.61 21.79 22.81
C ARG A 289 -2.82 21.57 21.92
N LEU A 290 -2.93 22.25 20.78
CA LEU A 290 -4.05 22.09 19.86
C LEU A 290 -3.91 20.77 19.08
N PRO A 291 -5.02 20.04 18.85
CA PRO A 291 -4.99 18.82 18.07
C PRO A 291 -4.55 19.13 16.63
N TYR A 292 -3.74 18.26 16.03
CA TYR A 292 -3.27 18.40 14.64
C TYR A 292 -2.46 19.68 14.37
N HIS A 293 -1.78 20.23 15.38
CA HIS A 293 -0.91 21.39 15.20
C HIS A 293 0.21 21.12 14.17
N ASP A 294 0.66 19.87 14.06
CA ASP A 294 1.66 19.38 13.09
C ASP A 294 1.20 19.57 11.63
N ALA A 295 -0.10 19.47 11.38
CA ALA A 295 -0.68 19.69 10.07
C ALA A 295 -0.91 21.18 9.77
N ALA A 296 -0.84 22.09 10.74
CA ALA A 296 -1.20 23.50 10.53
C ALA A 296 -0.36 24.18 9.45
N SER A 297 0.94 23.88 9.37
CA SER A 297 1.88 24.42 8.39
C SER A 297 1.76 23.78 6.99
N ARG A 298 1.04 22.67 6.86
CA ARG A 298 0.88 21.95 5.58
C ARG A 298 -0.12 22.66 4.68
N ASP A 299 0.04 22.47 3.37
CA ASP A 299 -0.87 23.04 2.40
C ASP A 299 -2.26 22.37 2.44
N PHE A 300 -3.22 23.01 1.77
CA PHE A 300 -4.60 22.55 1.72
C PHE A 300 -4.75 21.20 1.00
N LYS A 301 -3.93 20.92 -0.04
CA LYS A 301 -4.01 19.68 -0.82
C LYS A 301 -3.67 18.47 0.07
N TYR A 302 -2.57 18.56 0.81
CA TYR A 302 -2.14 17.55 1.78
C TYR A 302 -3.24 17.25 2.80
N LYS A 303 -3.83 18.31 3.38
CA LYS A 303 -4.90 18.19 4.38
C LYS A 303 -6.16 17.56 3.79
N LYS A 304 -6.57 17.98 2.59
CA LYS A 304 -7.70 17.42 1.83
C LYS A 304 -7.52 15.93 1.60
N ARG A 305 -6.33 15.51 1.15
CA ARG A 305 -6.02 14.11 0.89
C ARG A 305 -6.13 13.27 2.15
N ARG A 306 -5.57 13.72 3.28
CA ARG A 306 -5.71 13.03 4.58
C ARG A 306 -7.16 12.97 5.07
N MET A 307 -7.97 13.98 4.77
CA MET A 307 -9.40 13.95 5.08
C MET A 307 -10.13 12.92 4.21
N PHE A 308 -9.85 12.91 2.90
CA PHE A 308 -10.41 11.91 1.98
C PHE A 308 -10.06 10.49 2.43
N ASP A 309 -8.79 10.25 2.79
CA ASP A 309 -8.28 8.98 3.30
C ASP A 309 -8.99 8.50 4.58
N ARG A 310 -9.57 9.39 5.38
CA ARG A 310 -10.36 8.99 6.57
C ARG A 310 -11.78 8.56 6.22
N LEU A 311 -12.34 9.11 5.14
CA LEU A 311 -13.72 8.90 4.67
C LEU A 311 -13.85 7.74 3.69
N ASN A 312 -12.77 7.40 2.99
CA ASN A 312 -12.74 6.51 1.82
C ASN A 312 -12.60 5.00 2.10
N PRO A 313 -11.78 4.53 3.07
CA PRO A 313 -11.43 3.12 3.17
C PRO A 313 -12.66 2.23 3.33
N PRO A 314 -12.91 1.28 2.41
CA PRO A 314 -14.08 0.39 2.47
C PRO A 314 -14.01 -0.55 3.67
N ILE A 315 -12.80 -1.02 3.97
CA ILE A 315 -12.49 -1.94 5.05
C ILE A 315 -11.45 -1.30 5.96
N THR A 316 -11.62 -1.42 7.28
CA THR A 316 -10.57 -1.07 8.25
C THR A 316 -10.75 -1.91 9.49
N PHE A 317 -9.74 -2.70 9.81
CA PHE A 317 -9.61 -3.40 11.08
C PHE A 317 -8.65 -2.65 12.00
N TYR A 318 -8.77 -2.90 13.30
CA TYR A 318 -7.89 -2.31 14.31
C TYR A 318 -7.35 -3.44 15.20
N PRO A 319 -6.35 -4.20 14.74
CA PRO A 319 -5.81 -5.32 15.50
C PRO A 319 -5.33 -4.92 16.89
N THR A 320 -5.58 -5.80 17.85
CA THR A 320 -5.04 -5.75 19.21
C THR A 320 -3.59 -6.20 19.23
N GLN A 321 -2.84 -5.87 20.29
CA GLN A 321 -1.48 -6.40 20.45
C GLN A 321 -1.45 -7.94 20.46
N THR A 322 -2.45 -8.58 21.06
CA THR A 322 -2.54 -10.04 21.16
C THR A 322 -2.71 -10.67 19.78
N GLU A 323 -3.61 -10.14 18.94
CA GLU A 323 -3.79 -10.60 17.57
C GLU A 323 -2.51 -10.42 16.76
N LEU A 324 -1.85 -9.27 16.90
CA LEU A 324 -0.58 -8.99 16.21
C LEU A 324 0.53 -9.96 16.60
N ARG A 325 0.63 -10.34 17.88
CA ARG A 325 1.58 -11.38 18.29
C ARG A 325 1.25 -12.72 17.65
N GLY A 326 -0.03 -13.08 17.57
CA GLY A 326 -0.48 -14.31 16.90
C GLY A 326 -0.17 -14.33 15.41
N TRP A 327 -0.17 -13.17 14.72
CA TRP A 327 0.24 -13.12 13.31
C TRP A 327 1.71 -13.54 13.13
N TYR A 328 2.55 -13.25 14.13
CA TYR A 328 3.97 -13.57 14.14
C TYR A 328 4.26 -14.97 14.73
N ASP A 329 3.28 -15.87 14.79
CA ASP A 329 3.54 -17.27 15.11
C ASP A 329 4.54 -17.89 14.11
N GLY A 330 5.66 -18.40 14.63
CA GLY A 330 6.79 -18.85 13.80
C GLY A 330 7.81 -17.76 13.44
N PHE A 331 7.80 -16.66 14.19
CA PHE A 331 8.86 -15.66 14.24
C PHE A 331 9.50 -15.62 15.62
N ASP A 332 10.80 -15.34 15.64
CA ASP A 332 11.57 -15.00 16.84
C ASP A 332 11.75 -13.47 16.92
N GLU A 333 12.22 -12.98 18.08
CA GLU A 333 12.52 -11.56 18.32
C GLU A 333 11.34 -10.62 18.01
N VAL A 334 10.11 -11.05 18.34
CA VAL A 334 8.90 -10.29 18.03
C VAL A 334 8.74 -9.08 18.95
N VAL A 335 8.95 -7.89 18.37
CA VAL A 335 8.80 -6.60 19.06
C VAL A 335 7.55 -5.90 18.56
N VAL A 336 6.63 -5.57 19.48
CA VAL A 336 5.43 -4.76 19.23
C VAL A 336 5.62 -3.42 19.91
N THR A 337 5.51 -2.33 19.16
CA THR A 337 5.75 -0.96 19.64
C THR A 337 4.57 -0.07 19.29
N ASN A 338 4.13 0.75 20.25
CA ASN A 338 3.17 1.81 19.97
C ASN A 338 3.85 2.92 19.14
N ALA A 339 3.33 3.13 17.93
CA ALA A 339 3.89 4.08 16.97
C ALA A 339 3.18 5.45 17.09
N ASP A 340 3.69 6.30 17.98
CA ASP A 340 3.23 7.68 18.24
C ASP A 340 1.73 7.79 18.60
N GLY A 341 1.18 6.75 19.22
CA GLY A 341 -0.23 6.68 19.60
C GLY A 341 -1.19 6.68 18.41
N GLN A 342 -0.74 6.24 17.23
CA GLN A 342 -1.56 6.13 16.02
C GLN A 342 -1.83 4.67 15.63
N GLY A 343 -1.01 3.74 16.11
CA GLY A 343 -1.14 2.32 15.81
C GLY A 343 0.06 1.53 16.31
N TRP A 344 0.25 0.36 15.73
CA TRP A 344 1.27 -0.61 16.12
C TRP A 344 2.31 -0.75 15.03
N ALA A 345 3.59 -0.59 15.41
CA ALA A 345 4.71 -1.10 14.64
C ALA A 345 5.10 -2.47 15.18
N VAL A 346 5.25 -3.47 14.32
CA VAL A 346 5.65 -4.82 14.71
C VAL A 346 6.81 -5.28 13.85
N SER A 347 7.81 -5.90 14.48
CA SER A 347 8.93 -6.53 13.78
C SER A 347 9.20 -7.93 14.30
N GLY A 348 9.77 -8.80 13.47
CA GLY A 348 10.20 -10.14 13.87
C GLY A 348 11.05 -10.83 12.80
N LEU A 349 11.75 -11.89 13.20
CA LEU A 349 12.59 -12.72 12.34
C LEU A 349 11.94 -14.09 12.12
N LYS A 350 11.70 -14.47 10.86
CA LYS A 350 11.03 -15.75 10.57
C LYS A 350 11.90 -16.92 11.02
N SER A 351 11.43 -17.74 11.95
CA SER A 351 12.23 -18.81 12.56
C SER A 351 12.02 -20.19 11.94
N LYS A 352 10.88 -20.39 11.26
CA LYS A 352 10.56 -21.65 10.56
C LYS A 352 9.87 -21.41 9.23
N ARG A 353 9.78 -22.46 8.40
CA ARG A 353 8.90 -22.44 7.22
C ARG A 353 7.44 -22.39 7.69
N LEU A 354 6.65 -21.56 7.00
CA LEU A 354 5.23 -21.30 7.27
C LEU A 354 4.38 -21.84 6.12
#